data_AF-A0A6A3C0P1-F1
#
_entry.id   AF-A0A6A3C0P1-F1
#
_cell.length_a   1.000
_cell.length_b   1.000
_cell.length_c   1.000
_cell.angle_alpha   90.00
_cell.angle_beta   90.00
_cell.angle_gamma   90.00
#
_symmetry.space_group_name_H-M   'P 1'
#
loop_
_entity.id
_entity.type
_entity.pdbx_description
1 polymer ?
#
loop_
_entity_poly.entity_id
_entity_poly.type
_entity_poly.pdbx_seq_one_letter_code
_entity_poly.pdbx_strand_id
1 'polypeptide(L)'
;MFGSGECGEIPDGFGEVLRDLRLPNCEKLESLSPLPSSLENLNVANCISLENLSDHFNLEGLKDLNLTNCEKLADIPGLELIESSRTLYMSYCSKEKAL
;
A
#
# COMPACT_ATOMS: atom_id res chain seq x y z
N MET A 1 -9.90 19.88 10.23
CA MET A 1 -9.82 20.25 8.80
C MET A 1 -8.43 19.85 8.33
N PHE A 2 -8.25 18.59 7.94
CA PHE A 2 -6.97 18.14 7.39
C PHE A 2 -7.08 18.31 5.87
N GLY A 3 -6.26 19.23 5.36
CA GLY A 3 -6.25 19.63 3.96
C GLY A 3 -5.83 18.49 3.06
N SER A 4 -6.47 18.47 1.90
CA SER A 4 -6.09 17.78 0.69
C SER A 4 -4.57 17.83 0.41
N GLY A 5 -3.97 16.66 0.18
CA GLY A 5 -3.26 16.48 -1.09
C GLY A 5 -1.74 16.46 -1.13
N GLU A 6 -1.02 16.33 -0.01
CA GLU A 6 0.43 16.11 -0.05
C GLU A 6 0.80 14.85 0.75
N CYS A 7 0.74 13.69 0.07
CA CYS A 7 1.58 12.57 0.47
C CYS A 7 3.03 13.03 0.25
N GLY A 8 3.73 13.43 1.31
CA GLY A 8 5.17 13.63 1.20
C GLY A 8 5.84 12.33 0.76
N GLU A 9 6.86 12.42 -0.10
CA GLU A 9 7.72 11.28 -0.41
C GLU A 9 8.27 10.70 0.88
N ILE A 10 8.30 9.37 0.99
CA ILE A 10 8.97 8.69 2.11
C ILE A 10 10.47 8.95 1.92
N PRO A 11 11.16 9.59 2.87
CA PRO A 11 12.59 9.87 2.71
C PRO A 11 13.38 8.56 2.59
N ASP A 12 14.17 8.44 1.51
CA ASP A 12 15.12 7.36 1.33
C ASP A 12 16.11 7.34 2.52
N GLY A 13 16.12 6.26 3.31
CA GLY A 13 17.11 6.04 4.37
C GLY A 13 16.58 5.82 5.80
N PHE A 14 15.28 5.92 6.05
CA PHE A 14 14.67 5.50 7.33
C PHE A 14 14.12 4.07 7.33
N GLY A 15 14.37 3.33 6.24
CA GLY A 15 13.72 2.04 5.97
C GLY A 15 13.93 0.99 7.05
N GLU A 16 15.11 0.84 7.63
CA GLU A 16 15.43 -0.37 8.41
C GLU A 16 14.59 -0.59 9.70
N VAL A 17 13.82 0.39 10.15
CA VAL A 17 12.97 0.29 11.35
C VAL A 17 11.52 0.71 11.16
N LEU A 18 11.09 1.06 9.94
CA LEU A 18 9.70 1.47 9.72
C LEU A 18 8.79 0.25 9.84
N ARG A 19 7.88 0.28 10.83
CA ARG A 19 6.86 -0.77 11.05
C ARG A 19 5.46 -0.35 10.62
N ASP A 20 5.17 0.96 10.65
CA ASP A 20 3.84 1.50 10.38
C ASP A 20 3.92 2.64 9.37
N LEU A 21 3.27 2.47 8.22
CA LEU A 21 3.13 3.50 7.20
C LEU A 21 1.65 3.77 6.92
N ARG A 22 1.23 5.03 7.10
CA ARG A 22 -0.14 5.47 6.88
C ARG A 22 -0.18 6.68 5.98
N LEU A 23 -0.71 6.48 4.78
CA LEU A 23 -0.86 7.44 3.70
C LEU A 23 -2.32 7.48 3.18
N PRO A 24 -3.35 7.61 4.05
CA PRO A 24 -4.73 7.58 3.60
C PRO A 24 -5.11 8.88 2.87
N ASN A 25 -5.96 8.77 1.85
CA ASN A 25 -6.45 9.86 1.01
C ASN A 25 -5.35 10.56 0.20
N CYS A 26 -4.26 9.86 -0.10
CA CYS A 26 -3.28 10.33 -1.07
C CYS A 26 -3.78 10.06 -2.49
N GLU A 27 -4.78 10.82 -2.92
CA GLU A 27 -5.47 10.64 -4.21
C GLU A 27 -4.56 10.77 -5.43
N LYS A 28 -3.41 11.46 -5.30
CA LYS A 28 -2.40 11.64 -6.34
C LYS A 28 -1.28 10.59 -6.30
N LEU A 29 -1.30 9.67 -5.34
CA LEU A 29 -0.28 8.64 -5.21
C LEU A 29 -0.51 7.60 -6.31
N GLU A 30 0.38 7.57 -7.30
CA GLU A 30 0.31 6.64 -8.44
C GLU A 30 1.04 5.32 -8.14
N SER A 31 2.15 5.41 -7.41
CA SER A 31 2.97 4.28 -6.98
C SER A 31 3.61 4.54 -5.63
N LEU A 32 4.00 3.47 -4.95
CA LEU A 32 4.79 3.54 -3.70
C LEU A 32 6.26 3.25 -3.98
N SER A 33 7.16 4.01 -3.38
CA SER A 33 8.59 3.70 -3.32
C SER A 33 8.85 2.34 -2.66
N PRO A 34 10.01 1.71 -2.87
CA PRO A 34 10.38 0.48 -2.16
C PRO A 34 10.24 0.66 -0.65
N LEU A 35 9.42 -0.20 -0.03
CA LEU A 35 9.23 -0.19 1.41
C LEU A 35 10.15 -1.20 2.09
N PRO A 36 10.56 -0.93 3.33
CA PRO A 36 11.44 -1.83 4.05
C PRO A 36 10.74 -3.14 4.44
N SER A 37 11.51 -4.22 4.52
CA SER A 37 11.03 -5.53 4.95
C SER A 37 10.58 -5.56 6.42
N SER A 38 10.96 -4.57 7.23
CA SER A 38 10.50 -4.41 8.61
C SER A 38 9.05 -3.92 8.72
N LEU A 39 8.42 -3.52 7.61
CA LEU A 39 7.08 -2.95 7.64
C LEU A 39 6.06 -4.00 8.03
N GLU A 40 5.29 -3.71 9.09
CA GLU A 40 4.24 -4.58 9.60
C GLU A 40 2.85 -4.07 9.16
N ASN A 41 2.65 -2.75 9.04
CA ASN A 41 1.34 -2.16 8.77
C ASN A 41 1.43 -1.13 7.64
N LEU A 42 0.63 -1.31 6.59
CA LEU A 42 0.47 -0.36 5.48
C LEU A 42 -1.00 0.06 5.36
N ASN A 43 -1.25 1.36 5.37
CA ASN A 43 -2.56 1.93 5.04
C ASN A 43 -2.44 2.99 3.95
N VAL A 44 -3.00 2.70 2.78
CA VAL A 44 -3.12 3.60 1.63
C VAL A 44 -4.58 3.72 1.19
N ALA A 45 -5.52 3.64 2.14
CA ALA A 45 -6.94 3.73 1.82
C ALA A 45 -7.29 5.06 1.13
N ASN A 46 -8.22 5.04 0.19
CA ASN A 46 -8.65 6.17 -0.64
C ASN A 46 -7.54 6.75 -1.54
N CYS A 47 -6.47 6.02 -1.82
CA CYS A 47 -5.51 6.38 -2.86
C CYS A 47 -6.05 5.98 -4.23
N ILE A 48 -7.01 6.74 -4.73
CA ILE A 48 -7.77 6.41 -5.95
C ILE A 48 -6.90 6.32 -7.22
N SER A 49 -5.77 7.05 -7.28
CA SER A 49 -4.85 6.99 -8.42
C SER A 49 -3.78 5.91 -8.31
N LEU A 50 -3.73 5.14 -7.20
CA LEU A 50 -2.70 4.12 -6.99
C LEU A 50 -2.88 2.99 -7.99
N GLU A 51 -1.90 2.78 -8.87
CA GLU A 51 -1.97 1.80 -9.96
C GLU A 51 -1.27 0.49 -9.59
N ASN A 52 -0.17 0.58 -8.83
CA ASN A 52 0.64 -0.56 -8.43
C ASN A 52 1.31 -0.33 -7.06
N LEU A 53 1.62 -1.44 -6.39
CA LEU A 53 2.67 -1.48 -5.37
C LEU A 53 3.97 -1.86 -6.08
N SER A 54 5.08 -1.16 -5.84
CA SER A 54 6.37 -1.44 -6.52
C SER A 54 6.74 -2.92 -6.53
N ASP A 55 7.40 -3.42 -7.57
CA ASP A 55 7.83 -4.84 -7.67
C ASP A 55 8.78 -5.29 -6.55
N HIS A 56 9.39 -4.34 -5.84
CA HIS A 56 10.29 -4.57 -4.70
C HIS A 56 9.55 -4.58 -3.36
N PHE A 57 8.22 -4.67 -3.37
CA PHE A 57 7.40 -4.72 -2.17
C PHE A 57 7.59 -6.06 -1.46
N ASN A 58 8.49 -6.13 -0.49
CA ASN A 58 8.62 -7.33 0.34
C ASN A 58 7.50 -7.36 1.39
N LEU A 59 6.51 -8.23 1.16
CA LEU A 59 5.37 -8.45 2.05
C LEU A 59 5.67 -9.43 3.17
N GLU A 60 6.86 -10.03 3.23
CA GLU A 60 7.21 -11.05 4.22
C GLU A 60 7.03 -10.58 5.67
N GLY A 61 7.14 -9.29 5.98
CA GLY A 61 6.90 -8.73 7.32
C GLY A 61 5.49 -8.19 7.59
N LEU A 62 4.69 -7.96 6.54
CA LEU A 62 3.46 -7.18 6.61
C LEU A 62 2.27 -7.92 7.24
N LYS A 63 1.81 -7.51 8.41
CA LYS A 63 0.66 -8.09 9.13
C LYS A 63 -0.68 -7.53 8.67
N ASP A 64 -0.75 -6.22 8.43
CA ASP A 64 -1.98 -5.53 8.05
C ASP A 64 -1.77 -4.66 6.80
N LEU A 65 -2.60 -4.89 5.78
CA LEU A 65 -2.63 -4.14 4.53
C LEU A 65 -4.02 -3.56 4.28
N ASN A 66 -4.11 -2.24 4.18
CA ASN A 66 -5.35 -1.54 3.82
C ASN A 66 -5.20 -0.75 2.52
N LEU A 67 -5.89 -1.25 1.49
CA LEU A 67 -6.01 -0.72 0.13
C LEU A 67 -7.46 -0.30 -0.17
N THR A 68 -8.31 -0.14 0.84
CA THR A 68 -9.73 0.19 0.64
C THR A 68 -9.88 1.41 -0.26
N ASN A 69 -10.75 1.34 -1.26
CA ASN A 69 -11.05 2.41 -2.20
C ASN A 69 -9.84 2.86 -3.05
N CYS A 70 -8.90 1.95 -3.33
CA CYS A 70 -7.87 2.13 -4.36
C CYS A 70 -8.40 1.67 -5.72
N GLU A 71 -9.12 2.56 -6.40
CA GLU A 71 -9.87 2.25 -7.63
C GLU A 71 -8.98 1.91 -8.84
N LYS A 72 -7.78 2.46 -8.96
CA LYS A 72 -6.90 2.14 -10.11
C LYS A 72 -5.94 0.98 -9.87
N LEU A 73 -5.98 0.34 -8.70
CA LEU A 73 -5.00 -0.66 -8.32
C LEU A 73 -5.15 -1.92 -9.18
N ALA A 74 -4.22 -2.12 -10.11
CA ALA A 74 -4.26 -3.21 -11.09
C ALA A 74 -3.55 -4.47 -10.58
N ASP A 75 -2.44 -4.31 -9.86
CA ASP A 75 -1.63 -5.42 -9.39
C ASP A 75 -1.09 -5.19 -7.97
N ILE A 76 -0.87 -6.29 -7.26
CA ILE A 76 -0.32 -6.36 -5.90
C ILE A 76 0.76 -7.45 -5.92
N PRO A 77 1.98 -7.13 -6.41
CA PRO A 77 3.07 -8.09 -6.41
C PRO A 77 3.38 -8.56 -5.00
N GLY A 78 3.69 -9.85 -4.85
CA GLY A 78 4.00 -10.47 -3.56
C GLY A 78 2.79 -10.79 -2.68
N LEU A 79 1.55 -10.56 -3.13
CA LEU A 79 0.34 -10.99 -2.40
C LEU A 79 0.36 -12.52 -2.14
N GLU A 80 0.96 -13.27 -3.06
CA GLU A 80 1.18 -14.72 -2.96
C GLU A 80 2.16 -15.13 -1.85
N LEU A 81 2.97 -14.21 -1.35
CA LEU A 81 3.93 -14.42 -0.25
C LEU A 81 3.34 -14.06 1.12
N ILE A 82 2.12 -13.51 1.16
CA ILE A 82 1.42 -13.16 2.39
C ILE A 82 0.96 -14.46 3.08
N GLU A 83 1.55 -14.78 4.23
CA GLU A 83 1.09 -15.90 5.05
C GLU A 83 -0.38 -15.72 5.49
N SER A 84 -1.09 -16.83 5.69
CA SER A 84 -2.53 -16.87 6.00
C SER A 84 -2.97 -16.18 7.31
N SER A 85 -2.03 -15.64 8.10
CA SER A 85 -2.28 -14.99 9.40
C SER A 85 -2.39 -13.46 9.32
N ARG A 86 -2.68 -12.90 8.13
CA ARG A 86 -2.58 -11.46 7.86
C ARG A 86 -3.93 -10.87 7.46
N THR A 87 -4.15 -9.60 7.80
CA THR A 87 -5.40 -8.90 7.50
C THR A 87 -5.25 -8.05 6.25
N LEU A 88 -6.15 -8.25 5.29
CA LEU A 88 -6.15 -7.55 4.02
C LEU A 88 -7.50 -6.88 3.78
N TYR A 89 -7.50 -5.56 3.65
CA TYR A 89 -8.67 -4.76 3.31
C TYR A 89 -8.52 -4.22 1.89
N MET A 90 -9.35 -4.69 0.96
CA MET A 90 -9.37 -4.27 -0.46
C MET A 90 -10.77 -3.97 -0.97
N SER A 91 -11.68 -3.53 -0.08
CA SER A 91 -13.04 -3.16 -0.47
C SER A 91 -12.98 -2.00 -1.47
N TYR A 92 -13.82 -2.03 -2.51
CA TYR A 92 -13.86 -0.98 -3.54
C TYR A 92 -12.53 -0.77 -4.30
N CYS A 93 -11.66 -1.78 -4.33
CA CYS A 93 -10.61 -1.87 -5.34
C CYS A 93 -11.21 -2.39 -6.66
N SER A 94 -10.79 -1.83 -7.79
CA SER A 94 -11.21 -2.34 -9.09
C SER A 94 -10.51 -3.66 -9.39
N LYS A 95 -11.17 -4.77 -9.11
CA LYS A 95 -10.84 -6.06 -9.73
C LYS A 95 -11.87 -6.40 -10.80
N GLU A 96 -11.76 -5.75 -11.95
CA GLU A 96 -12.29 -6.26 -13.23
C GLU A 96 -11.04 -6.60 -14.07
N LYS A 97 -10.51 -7.82 -14.13
CA LYS A 97 -11.13 -9.14 -14.25
C LYS A 97 -10.23 -10.19 -13.56
N ALA A 98 -10.79 -10.97 -12.66
CA ALA A 98 -10.29 -12.32 -12.40
C ALA A 98 -11.09 -13.28 -13.30
N LEU A 99 -10.53 -13.63 -14.46
CA LEU A 99 -10.93 -14.77 -15.29
C LEU A 99 -9.67 -15.52 -15.72
#